data_AF-A0A6N7PL27-F1
#
_entry.id   AF-A0A6N7PL27-F1
#
_cell.length_a   1.000
_cell.length_b   1.000
_cell.length_c   1.000
_cell.angle_alpha   90.00
_cell.angle_beta   90.00
_cell.angle_gamma   90.00
#
_symmetry.space_group_name_H-M   'P 1'
#
loop_
_entity.id
_entity.type
_entity.pdbx_description
1 polymer ?
#
loop_
_entity_poly.entity_id
_entity_poly.type
_entity_poly.pdbx_seq_one_letter_code
_entity_poly.pdbx_strand_id
1 'polypeptide(L)'
;MQHLGEPAEPFVIGPASAGRALRDRFGTFVGADYVPGKTAMRDALVERFGISQLDAEELCDALEASGALRFISTPDGEGFHIDSDVVDEAA
;
A
#
# COMPACT_ATOMS: atom_id res chain seq x y z
N MET A 1 35.98 7.22 23.61
CA MET A 1 35.08 6.14 23.15
C MET A 1 33.88 6.81 22.50
N GLN A 2 33.95 7.08 21.20
CA GLN A 2 32.79 7.59 20.47
C GLN A 2 31.90 6.39 20.17
N HIS A 3 30.67 6.42 20.68
CA HIS A 3 29.63 5.47 20.33
C HIS A 3 29.28 5.74 18.86
N LEU A 4 29.86 4.95 17.96
CA LEU A 4 29.41 4.88 16.56
C LEU A 4 27.94 4.50 16.64
N GLY A 5 27.05 5.44 16.35
CA GLY A 5 25.63 5.15 16.22
C GLY A 5 25.50 4.02 15.20
N GLU A 6 24.88 2.92 15.61
CA GLU A 6 24.56 1.83 14.71
C GLU A 6 23.81 2.41 13.49
N PRO A 7 24.14 2.01 12.25
CA PRO A 7 23.35 2.45 11.12
C PRO A 7 21.92 2.00 11.39
N ALA A 8 20.98 2.95 11.46
CA ALA A 8 19.57 2.63 11.57
C ALA A 8 19.25 1.66 10.43
N GLU A 9 18.95 0.41 10.76
CA GLU A 9 18.58 -0.59 9.78
C GLU A 9 17.41 -0.02 8.97
N PRO A 10 17.45 -0.08 7.62
CA PRO A 10 16.37 0.46 6.82
C PRO A 10 15.08 -0.26 7.23
N PHE A 11 14.17 0.49 7.85
CA PHE A 11 12.85 -0.03 8.19
C PHE A 11 12.11 -0.30 6.88
N VAL A 12 12.08 -1.57 6.47
CA VAL A 12 11.41 -2.00 5.24
C VAL A 12 9.91 -1.97 5.48
N ILE A 13 9.20 -1.11 4.75
CA ILE A 13 7.74 -1.13 4.72
C ILE A 13 7.31 -2.32 3.87
N GLY A 14 6.67 -3.31 4.49
CA GLY A 14 6.12 -4.46 3.79
C GLY A 14 4.67 -4.25 3.30
N PRO A 15 4.20 -5.11 2.37
CA PRO A 15 2.84 -5.05 1.82
C PRO A 15 1.76 -5.07 2.91
N ALA A 16 1.92 -5.87 3.97
CA ALA A 16 0.94 -5.93 5.06
C ALA A 16 0.75 -4.58 5.78
N SER A 17 1.85 -3.84 6.00
CA SER A 17 1.78 -2.51 6.60
C SER A 17 1.14 -1.49 5.66
N ALA A 18 1.45 -1.57 4.36
CA ALA A 18 0.85 -0.73 3.33
C ALA A 18 -0.66 -0.97 3.19
N GLY A 19 -1.09 -2.23 3.09
CA GLY A 19 -2.51 -2.60 2.96
C GLY A 19 -3.32 -2.15 4.18
N ARG A 20 -2.78 -2.30 5.39
CA ARG A 20 -3.43 -1.79 6.60
C ARG A 20 -3.55 -0.26 6.61
N ALA A 21 -2.53 0.46 6.16
CA ALA A 21 -2.58 1.91 6.05
C ALA A 21 -3.62 2.38 5.02
N LEU A 22 -3.71 1.72 3.87
CA LEU A 22 -4.73 2.03 2.86
C LEU A 22 -6.14 1.74 3.38
N ARG A 23 -6.35 0.60 4.04
CA ARG A 23 -7.64 0.25 4.65
C ARG A 23 -8.06 1.26 5.72
N ASP A 24 -7.12 1.71 6.55
CA ASP A 24 -7.38 2.75 7.57
C ASP A 24 -7.77 4.09 6.93
N ARG A 25 -7.08 4.47 5.84
CA ARG A 25 -7.28 5.76 5.16
C ARG A 25 -8.55 5.83 4.32
N PHE A 26 -8.89 4.75 3.62
CA PHE A 26 -9.92 4.72 2.58
C PHE A 26 -11.10 3.79 2.90
N GLY A 27 -10.99 2.94 3.92
CA GLY A 27 -11.95 1.87 4.19
C GLY A 27 -11.75 0.65 3.31
N THR A 28 -12.77 -0.21 3.23
CA THR A 28 -12.72 -1.47 2.46
C THR A 28 -12.92 -1.26 0.96
N PHE A 29 -13.62 -0.19 0.55
CA PHE A 29 -13.93 0.06 -0.86
C PHE A 29 -13.73 1.53 -1.23
N VAL A 30 -13.12 1.76 -2.40
CA VAL A 30 -12.85 3.09 -2.96
C VAL A 30 -13.48 3.17 -4.35
N GLY A 31 -14.54 3.96 -4.48
CA GLY A 31 -15.14 4.25 -5.79
C GLY A 31 -14.27 5.24 -6.56
N ALA A 32 -13.40 4.74 -7.41
CA ALA A 32 -12.52 5.52 -8.28
C ALA A 32 -12.10 4.69 -9.48
N ASP A 33 -11.88 5.35 -10.63
CA ASP A 33 -11.28 4.70 -11.79
C ASP A 33 -9.86 4.21 -11.46
N TYR A 34 -9.34 3.27 -12.25
CA TYR A 34 -8.07 2.59 -11.98
C TYR A 34 -6.91 3.58 -11.73
N VAL A 35 -6.65 4.49 -12.67
CA VAL A 35 -5.49 5.41 -12.58
C VAL A 35 -5.63 6.43 -11.43
N PRO A 36 -6.76 7.15 -11.29
CA PRO A 36 -6.99 8.03 -10.13
C PRO A 36 -6.91 7.30 -8.79
N GLY A 37 -7.47 6.09 -8.69
CA GLY A 37 -7.44 5.29 -7.47
C GLY A 37 -6.02 4.86 -7.09
N LYS A 38 -5.25 4.32 -8.04
CA LYS A 38 -3.83 3.97 -7.83
C LYS A 38 -2.99 5.18 -7.41
N THR A 39 -3.22 6.33 -8.04
CA THR A 39 -2.54 7.58 -7.70
C THR A 39 -2.83 7.99 -6.25
N ALA A 40 -4.10 8.00 -5.85
CA ALA A 40 -4.51 8.35 -4.49
C ALA A 40 -3.93 7.40 -3.44
N MET A 41 -3.89 6.10 -3.72
CA MET A 41 -3.30 5.11 -2.81
C MET A 41 -1.79 5.27 -2.66
N ARG A 42 -1.08 5.44 -3.78
CA ARG A 42 0.36 5.72 -3.77
C ARG A 42 0.66 6.98 -2.96
N ASP A 43 -0.05 8.07 -3.23
CA ASP A 43 0.18 9.35 -2.55
C ASP A 43 -0.13 9.25 -1.04
N ALA A 44 -1.13 8.45 -0.65
CA ALA A 44 -1.42 8.15 0.76
C ALA A 44 -0.30 7.35 1.43
N LEU A 45 0.35 6.39 0.75
CA LEU A 45 1.50 5.66 1.29
C LEU A 45 2.71 6.57 1.45
N VAL A 46 2.96 7.48 0.50
CA VAL A 46 3.99 8.51 0.60
C VAL A 46 3.73 9.41 1.81
N GLU A 47 2.52 9.93 1.97
CA GLU A 47 2.15 10.78 3.11
C GLU A 47 2.28 10.02 4.45
N ARG A 48 1.87 8.76 4.49
CA ARG A 48 1.83 7.97 5.72
C ARG A 48 3.19 7.52 6.22
N PHE A 49 4.10 7.17 5.31
CA PHE A 49 5.38 6.52 5.62
C PHE A 49 6.61 7.36 5.26
N GLY A 50 6.45 8.46 4.53
CA GLY A 50 7.55 9.30 4.08
C GLY A 50 8.49 8.61 3.07
N ILE A 51 8.00 7.59 2.37
CA ILE A 51 8.74 6.85 1.33
C ILE A 51 8.68 7.57 -0.02
N SER A 52 9.52 7.15 -0.97
CA SER A 52 9.47 7.73 -2.32
C SER A 52 8.19 7.32 -3.06
N GLN A 53 7.85 8.08 -4.12
CA GLN A 53 6.72 7.70 -4.99
C GLN A 53 6.93 6.35 -5.65
N LEU A 54 8.18 6.00 -5.98
CA LEU A 54 8.52 4.71 -6.59
C LEU A 54 8.27 3.58 -5.59
N ASP A 55 8.79 3.69 -4.36
CA ASP A 55 8.57 2.66 -3.33
C ASP A 55 7.08 2.48 -3.01
N ALA A 56 6.32 3.58 -2.97
CA ALA A 56 4.88 3.53 -2.76
C ALA A 56 4.14 2.87 -3.93
N GLU A 57 4.60 3.08 -5.16
CA GLU A 57 4.03 2.45 -6.36
C GLU A 57 4.30 0.95 -6.36
N GLU A 58 5.53 0.53 -6.06
CA GLU A 58 5.90 -0.88 -5.92
C GLU A 58 5.10 -1.58 -4.82
N LEU A 59 4.82 -0.90 -3.70
CA LEU A 59 3.94 -1.43 -2.66
C LEU A 59 2.49 -1.59 -3.13
N CYS A 60 1.96 -0.62 -3.87
CA CYS A 60 0.64 -0.77 -4.48
C CYS A 60 0.61 -1.95 -5.47
N ASP A 61 1.65 -2.13 -6.29
CA ASP A 61 1.76 -3.26 -7.22
C ASP A 61 1.87 -4.60 -6.48
N ALA A 62 2.63 -4.66 -5.38
CA ALA A 62 2.74 -5.86 -4.54
C ALA A 62 1.40 -6.21 -3.86
N LEU A 63 0.65 -5.20 -3.42
CA LEU A 63 -0.70 -5.38 -2.89
C LEU A 63 -1.67 -5.90 -3.97
N GLU A 64 -1.55 -5.44 -5.21
CA GLU A 64 -2.36 -5.97 -6.31
C GLU A 64 -1.97 -7.40 -6.68
N ALA A 65 -0.66 -7.68 -6.75
CA ALA A 65 -0.15 -9.01 -7.04
C ALA A 65 -0.57 -10.05 -5.99
N SER A 66 -0.66 -9.65 -4.72
CA SER A 66 -1.16 -10.49 -3.62
C SER A 66 -2.69 -10.59 -3.55
N GLY A 67 -3.42 -9.77 -4.30
CA GLY A 67 -4.89 -9.70 -4.24
C GLY A 67 -5.43 -8.93 -3.04
N ALA A 68 -4.56 -8.33 -2.23
CA ALA A 68 -4.90 -7.44 -1.13
C ALA A 68 -5.50 -6.12 -1.62
N LEU A 69 -5.07 -5.66 -2.79
CA LEU A 69 -5.71 -4.57 -3.53
C LEU A 69 -6.30 -5.16 -4.81
N ARG A 70 -7.59 -4.94 -5.05
CA ARG A 70 -8.24 -5.45 -6.27
C ARG A 70 -9.09 -4.37 -6.91
N PHE A 71 -8.79 -4.06 -8.15
CA PHE A 71 -9.70 -3.30 -8.97
C PHE A 71 -10.88 -4.17 -9.43
N ILE A 72 -12.09 -3.73 -9.13
CA ILE A 72 -13.34 -4.41 -9.48
C ILE A 72 -14.11 -3.49 -10.42
N SER A 73 -14.49 -4.00 -11.58
CA SER A 73 -15.39 -3.33 -12.51
C SER A 73 -16.63 -4.19 -12.70
N THR A 74 -17.80 -3.61 -12.39
CA THR A 74 -19.11 -4.25 -12.51
C THR A 74 -20.05 -3.37 -13.32
N PRO A 75 -21.20 -3.89 -13.78
CA PRO A 75 -22.21 -3.05 -14.44
C PRO A 75 -22.75 -1.90 -13.57
N ASP A 76 -22.61 -1.99 -12.25
CA ASP A 76 -23.08 -0.98 -11.28
C ASP A 76 -22.02 0.09 -10.98
N GLY A 77 -20.77 -0.13 -11.42
CA GLY A 77 -19.65 0.79 -11.22
C GLY A 77 -18.32 0.08 -11.04
N GLU A 78 -17.27 0.90 -10.91
CA GLU A 78 -15.89 0.47 -10.72
C GLU A 78 -15.26 1.04 -9.45
N GLY A 79 -14.26 0.35 -8.93
CA GLY A 79 -13.52 0.80 -7.77
C GLY A 79 -12.53 -0.22 -7.26
N PHE A 80 -11.84 0.13 -6.18
CA PHE A 80 -10.86 -0.72 -5.54
C PHE A 80 -11.42 -1.33 -4.26
N HIS A 81 -11.23 -2.63 -4.10
CA HIS A 81 -11.42 -3.33 -2.85
C HIS A 81 -10.07 -3.50 -2.15
N ILE A 82 -10.02 -3.11 -0.88
CA ILE A 82 -8.82 -3.18 -0.04
C ILE A 82 -9.07 -4.24 1.04
N ASP A 83 -8.34 -5.33 0.93
CA ASP A 83 -8.26 -6.35 1.96
C ASP A 83 -7.17 -6.00 2.99
N SER A 84 -7.37 -6.42 4.24
CA SER A 84 -6.39 -6.24 5.32
C SER A 84 -5.63 -7.50 5.63
N ASP A 85 -6.09 -8.64 5.14
CA ASP A 85 -5.47 -9.93 5.35
C ASP A 85 -4.39 -10.14 4.30
N VAL A 86 -3.37 -9.28 4.36
CA VAL A 86 -2.12 -9.55 3.65
C VAL A 86 -1.31 -10.46 4.55
N VAL A 87 -1.32 -11.75 4.26
CA VAL A 87 -0.32 -12.67 4.79
C VAL A 87 0.99 -12.37 4.09
N ASP A 88 1.93 -11.80 4.85
CA ASP A 88 3.33 -11.72 4.44
C ASP A 88 3.88 -13.16 4.46
N GLU A 89 3.64 -13.91 3.37
CA GLU A 89 4.24 -15.23 3.18
C GLU A 89 5.73 -15.02 2.82
N ALA A 90 6.49 -14.60 3.82
CA ALA A 90 7.94 -14.67 3.84
C ALA A 90 8.35 -15.80 4.79
N ALA A 91 8.51 -17.00 4.24
CA ALA A 91 9.25 -18.10 4.85
C ALA A 91 10.25 -18.66 3.83
#